data_AF-A0A967JXW1-F1
#
_entry.id   AF-A0A967JXW1-F1
#
_cell.length_a   1.000
_cell.length_b   1.000
_cell.length_c   1.000
_cell.angle_alpha   90.00
_cell.angle_beta   90.00
_cell.angle_gamma   90.00
#
_symmetry.space_group_name_H-M   'P 1'
#
loop_
_entity.id
_entity.type
_entity.pdbx_description
1 polymer ?
#
loop_
_entity_poly.entity_id
_entity_poly.type
_entity_poly.pdbx_seq_one_letter_code
_entity_poly.pdbx_strand_id
1 'polypeptide(L)' 'MSCHDTGAAGAPKKGDAQAWQPRIEKGWSTLVDHALNGFKAMPPKGGRPGLPDADVEAAVAYLVKESR' A
#
# COMPACT_ATOMS: atom_id res chain seq x y z
N MET A 1 1.17 10.75 -2.70
CA MET A 1 1.78 9.54 -2.12
C MET A 1 2.82 10.04 -1.13
N SER A 2 2.49 10.19 0.16
CA SER A 2 3.41 10.87 1.10
C SER A 2 4.18 9.88 1.98
N CYS A 3 3.54 8.80 2.43
CA CYS A 3 4.15 7.87 3.38
C CYS A 3 5.04 6.82 2.70
N HIS A 4 4.61 6.28 1.56
CA HIS A 4 5.36 5.23 0.85
C HIS A 4 6.57 5.76 0.08
N ASP A 5 6.70 7.07 -0.15
CA ASP A 5 7.92 7.61 -0.77
C ASP A 5 9.04 7.83 0.25
N THR A 6 8.69 8.14 1.51
CA THR A 6 9.66 8.51 2.57
C THR A 6 9.80 7.45 3.65
N GLY A 7 8.88 6.49 3.72
CA GLY A 7 8.78 5.51 4.81
C GLY A 7 8.18 6.09 6.10
N ALA A 8 7.42 7.18 5.99
CA ALA A 8 6.81 7.85 7.15
C ALA A 8 5.98 6.86 7.99
N ALA A 9 6.05 6.99 9.32
CA ALA A 9 5.38 6.11 10.27
C ALA A 9 5.68 4.60 10.08
N GLY A 10 6.82 4.26 9.48
CA GLY A 10 7.19 2.86 9.20
C GLY A 10 6.50 2.27 7.97
N ALA A 11 5.95 3.10 7.09
CA ALA A 11 5.39 2.65 5.82
C ALA A 11 6.49 1.97 4.97
N PRO A 12 6.17 0.86 4.25
CA PRO A 12 7.12 0.25 3.33
C PRO A 12 7.41 1.22 2.18
N LYS A 13 8.69 1.54 1.98
CA LYS A 13 9.13 2.47 0.93
C LYS A 13 8.92 1.85 -0.44
N LYS A 14 8.35 2.60 -1.37
CA LYS A 14 8.28 2.23 -2.79
C LYS A 14 9.70 2.02 -3.32
N GLY A 15 9.93 0.94 -4.06
CA GLY A 15 11.26 0.55 -4.53
C GLY A 15 12.08 -0.30 -3.56
N ASP A 16 11.64 -0.47 -2.32
CA ASP A 16 12.32 -1.34 -1.35
C ASP A 16 11.84 -2.79 -1.49
N ALA A 17 12.45 -3.53 -2.42
CA ALA A 17 12.07 -4.91 -2.70
C ALA A 17 12.12 -5.83 -1.46
N GLN A 18 13.08 -5.60 -0.55
CA GLN A 18 13.22 -6.39 0.67
C GLN A 18 12.07 -6.11 1.65
N ALA A 19 11.68 -4.84 1.80
CA ALA A 19 10.52 -4.49 2.60
C ALA A 19 9.22 -5.06 1.99
N TRP A 20 9.08 -5.06 0.66
CA TRP A 20 7.84 -5.45 -0.02
C TRP A 20 7.65 -6.96 -0.19
N GLN A 21 8.70 -7.76 -0.38
CA GLN A 21 8.63 -9.23 -0.54
C GLN A 21 7.68 -9.92 0.45
N PRO A 22 7.87 -9.81 1.78
CA PRO A 22 7.02 -10.49 2.75
C PRO A 22 5.57 -9.95 2.81
N ARG A 23 5.29 -8.79 2.19
CA ARG A 23 3.92 -8.28 2.03
C ARG A 23 3.28 -8.85 0.77
N ILE A 24 4.03 -8.90 -0.34
CA ILE A 24 3.58 -9.51 -1.60
C ILE A 24 3.22 -10.99 -1.38
N GLU A 25 4.00 -11.71 -0.55
CA GLU A 25 3.71 -13.10 -0.16
C GLU A 25 2.38 -13.29 0.58
N LYS A 26 1.80 -12.24 1.18
CA LYS A 26 0.46 -12.32 1.79
C LYS A 26 -0.66 -12.41 0.76
N GLY A 27 -0.36 -12.12 -0.51
CA GLY A 27 -1.31 -12.20 -1.60
C GLY A 27 -2.06 -10.89 -1.86
N TRP A 28 -2.61 -10.80 -3.07
CA TRP A 28 -3.23 -9.58 -3.60
C TRP A 28 -4.43 -9.10 -2.78
N SER A 29 -5.36 -10.01 -2.46
CA SER A 29 -6.58 -9.66 -1.73
C SER A 29 -6.27 -9.02 -0.38
N THR A 30 -5.28 -9.55 0.35
CA THR A 30 -4.84 -9.00 1.63
C THR A 30 -4.21 -7.62 1.50
N LEU A 31 -3.45 -7.35 0.43
CA LEU A 31 -2.89 -6.02 0.21
C LEU A 31 -3.98 -4.99 -0.08
N VAL A 32 -4.94 -5.34 -0.92
CA VAL A 32 -6.05 -4.45 -1.28
C VAL A 32 -6.98 -4.22 -0.09
N ASP A 33 -7.33 -5.27 0.66
CA ASP A 33 -8.16 -5.17 1.86
C ASP A 33 -7.57 -4.19 2.90
N HIS A 34 -6.29 -4.34 3.23
CA HIS A 34 -5.61 -3.42 4.14
C HIS A 34 -5.55 -1.99 3.58
N ALA A 35 -5.39 -1.81 2.27
CA ALA A 35 -5.36 -0.49 1.65
C ALA A 35 -6.73 0.21 1.67
N LEU A 36 -7.81 -0.55 1.48
CA LEU A 36 -9.19 -0.05 1.52
C LEU A 36 -9.62 0.26 2.96
N ASN A 37 -9.38 -0.68 3.88
CA ASN A 37 -9.91 -0.66 5.24
C ASN A 37 -8.95 -0.06 6.28
N GLY A 38 -7.71 0.22 5.88
CA GLY A 38 -6.66 0.68 6.78
C GLY A 38 -5.98 -0.46 7.53
N PHE A 39 -4.73 -0.24 7.93
CA PHE A 39 -3.95 -1.23 8.66
C PHE A 39 -2.85 -0.56 9.49
N LYS A 40 -2.86 -0.80 10.81
CA LYS A 40 -1.93 -0.14 11.76
C LYS A 40 -1.98 1.39 11.60
N ALA A 41 -0.85 2.03 11.29
CA ALA A 41 -0.75 3.47 11.07
C ALA A 41 -1.22 3.92 9.68
N MET A 42 -1.56 2.99 8.78
CA MET A 42 -2.08 3.31 7.44
C MET A 42 -3.59 3.56 7.51
N PRO A 43 -4.06 4.78 7.24
CA PRO A 43 -5.50 5.07 7.24
C PRO A 43 -6.22 4.40 6.06
N PRO A 44 -7.54 4.13 6.19
CA PRO A 44 -8.37 3.63 5.10
C PRO A 44 -8.24 4.50 3.85
N LYS A 45 -8.12 3.87 2.68
CA LYS A 45 -7.98 4.54 1.36
C LYS A 45 -6.86 5.59 1.32
N GLY A 46 -5.78 5.37 2.07
CA GLY A 46 -4.66 6.32 2.17
C GLY A 46 -5.06 7.69 2.74
N GLY A 47 -6.12 7.74 3.56
CA GLY A 47 -6.63 8.97 4.17
C GLY A 47 -7.54 9.78 3.25
N ARG A 48 -7.96 9.21 2.11
CA ARG A 48 -8.86 9.86 1.14
C ARG A 48 -10.16 9.05 1.00
N PRO A 49 -11.13 9.22 1.92
CA PRO A 49 -12.30 8.35 2.00
C PRO A 49 -13.19 8.37 0.74
N GLY A 50 -13.15 9.45 -0.05
CA GLY A 50 -13.91 9.58 -1.30
C GLY A 50 -13.29 8.89 -2.51
N LEU A 51 -12.14 8.21 -2.38
CA LEU A 51 -11.56 7.48 -3.51
C LEU A 51 -12.42 6.25 -3.87
N PRO A 52 -12.68 6.02 -5.17
CA PRO A 52 -13.17 4.74 -5.66
C PRO A 52 -12.23 3.61 -5.26
N ASP A 53 -12.79 2.44 -4.94
CA ASP A 53 -11.99 1.28 -4.53
C ASP A 53 -11.02 0.84 -5.63
N ALA A 54 -11.44 0.98 -6.90
CA ALA A 54 -10.59 0.71 -8.07
C ALA A 54 -9.34 1.60 -8.14
N ASP A 55 -9.42 2.86 -7.71
CA ASP A 55 -8.26 3.76 -7.67
C ASP A 55 -7.28 3.37 -6.56
N VAL A 56 -7.81 2.87 -5.43
CA VAL A 56 -6.98 2.33 -4.34
C VAL A 56 -6.29 1.06 -4.81
N GLU A 57 -7.01 0.15 -5.46
CA GLU A 57 -6.47 -1.08 -6.02
C GLU A 57 -5.36 -0.80 -7.06
N ALA A 58 -5.58 0.16 -7.96
CA ALA A 58 -4.58 0.60 -8.93
C ALA A 58 -3.33 1.18 -8.24
N ALA A 59 -3.49 1.93 -7.14
CA ALA A 59 -2.37 2.44 -6.36
C ALA A 59 -1.56 1.32 -5.68
N VAL A 60 -2.23 0.28 -5.16
CA VAL A 60 -1.56 -0.91 -4.62
C VAL A 60 -0.79 -1.63 -5.73
N ALA A 61 -1.36 -1.77 -6.92
CA ALA A 61 -0.72 -2.42 -8.05
C ALA A 61 0.56 -1.69 -8.47
N TYR A 62 0.49 -0.37 -8.52
CA TYR A 62 1.64 0.48 -8.80
C TYR A 62 2.75 0.31 -7.76
N LEU A 63 2.44 0.39 -6.46
CA LEU A 63 3.44 0.23 -5.41
C LEU A 63 4.11 -1.16 -5.44
N VAL A 64 3.33 -2.22 -5.65
CA VAL A 64 3.85 -3.58 -5.82
C VAL A 64 4.76 -3.67 -7.04
N LYS A 65 4.32 -3.14 -8.19
CA LYS A 65 5.10 -3.17 -9.43
C LYS A 65 6.46 -2.46 -9.28
N GLU A 66 6.47 -1.29 -8.66
CA GLU A 66 7.67 -0.49 -8.46
C GLU A 66 8.60 -1.06 -7.37
N SER A 67 8.17 -2.08 -6.64
CA SER A 67 8.91 -2.65 -5.49
C SER A 67 9.11 -4.17 -5.62
N ARG A 68 9.07 -4.70 -6.84
CA ARG A 68 9.45 -6.07 -7.15
C ARG A 68 10.94 -6.20 -7.43
#